data_AF-A0A8U0NDK1-F1
#
_entry.id   AF-A0A8U0NDK1-F1
#
_cell.length_a   1.000
_cell.length_b   1.000
_cell.length_c   1.000
_cell.angle_alpha   90.00
_cell.angle_beta   90.00
_cell.angle_gamma   90.00
#
_symmetry.space_group_name_H-M   'P 1'
#
loop_
_entity.id
_entity.type
_entity.pdbx_description
1 polymer ?
#
loop_
_entity_poly.entity_id
_entity_poly.type
_entity_poly.pdbx_seq_one_letter_code
_entity_poly.pdbx_strand_id
1 'polypeptide(L)'
;MELWGQLRQAGLVPPGLGPPPRVLREVPPVGRAGQTLLSPGADTAGARECVLWIWEELERLRQVDLQLLGQLCSLGLEMGALREELFTFLEEESLIEEEEEEEEEPEGKQEEGHLGAFGSALHHQPPDFEMTI
;
A
#
# COMPACT_ATOMS: atom_id res chain seq x y z
N MET A 1 11.78 -14.47 -1.96
CA MET A 1 11.40 -13.73 -3.20
C MET A 1 9.88 -13.55 -3.33
N GLU A 2 9.06 -14.44 -2.78
CA GLU A 2 7.58 -14.42 -2.94
C GLU A 2 6.88 -13.25 -2.23
N LEU A 3 7.28 -12.90 -1.00
CA LEU A 3 6.69 -11.79 -0.21
C LEU A 3 6.77 -10.43 -0.92
N TRP A 4 7.84 -10.17 -1.68
CA TRP A 4 7.98 -8.94 -2.44
C TRP A 4 7.00 -8.89 -3.63
N GLY A 5 6.73 -10.05 -4.24
CA GLY A 5 5.73 -10.20 -5.28
C GLY A 5 4.32 -9.96 -4.75
N GLN A 6 4.04 -10.39 -3.52
CA GLN A 6 2.75 -10.18 -2.84
C GLN A 6 2.51 -8.71 -2.50
N LEU A 7 3.50 -7.99 -1.97
CA LEU A 7 3.39 -6.54 -1.70
C LEU A 7 3.11 -5.72 -2.95
N ARG A 8 3.73 -6.10 -4.08
CA ARG A 8 3.48 -5.47 -5.37
C ARG A 8 2.04 -5.70 -5.84
N GLN A 9 1.54 -6.92 -5.70
CA GLN A 9 0.15 -7.26 -6.05
C GLN A 9 -0.85 -6.53 -5.15
N ALA A 10 -0.51 -6.32 -3.87
CA ALA A 10 -1.33 -5.56 -2.92
C ALA A 10 -1.29 -4.04 -3.14
N GLY A 11 -0.52 -3.52 -4.10
CA GLY A 11 -0.41 -2.07 -4.34
C GLY A 11 0.26 -1.29 -3.19
N LEU A 12 0.87 -2.00 -2.23
CA LEU A 12 1.48 -1.44 -1.03
C LEU A 12 2.97 -1.11 -1.21
N VAL A 13 3.49 -1.22 -2.43
CA VAL A 13 4.87 -0.80 -2.73
C VAL A 13 4.90 0.73 -2.76
N PRO A 14 5.61 1.40 -1.83
CA PRO A 14 5.71 2.84 -1.84
C PRO A 14 6.37 3.31 -3.14
N PRO A 15 5.84 4.35 -3.81
CA PRO A 15 6.46 4.92 -4.98
C PRO A 15 7.87 5.42 -4.62
N GLY A 16 8.90 4.82 -5.20
CA GLY A 16 10.30 5.18 -4.95
C GLY A 16 11.12 4.16 -4.15
N LEU A 17 10.52 3.05 -3.70
CA LEU A 17 11.31 1.93 -3.19
C LEU A 17 12.00 1.24 -4.37
N GLY A 18 13.26 1.63 -4.56
CA GLY A 18 14.17 1.02 -5.53
C GLY A 18 14.29 -0.49 -5.32
N PRO A 19 14.99 -1.21 -6.21
CA PRO A 19 15.04 -2.66 -6.16
C PRO A 19 15.65 -3.10 -4.81
N PRO A 20 15.17 -4.21 -4.20
CA PRO A 20 15.43 -4.55 -2.79
C PRO A 20 16.93 -4.53 -2.47
N PRO A 21 17.36 -4.07 -1.28
CA PRO A 21 18.77 -3.96 -0.95
C PRO A 21 19.52 -5.28 -1.18
N ARG A 22 20.78 -5.21 -1.63
CA ARG A 22 21.59 -6.38 -2.03
C ARG A 22 21.69 -7.43 -0.91
N VAL A 23 21.62 -7.00 0.34
CA VAL A 23 21.60 -7.87 1.54
C VAL A 23 20.42 -8.84 1.57
N LEU A 24 19.31 -8.52 0.90
CA LEU A 24 18.13 -9.38 0.74
C LEU A 24 18.17 -10.20 -0.55
N ARG A 25 19.11 -9.91 -1.46
CA ARG A 25 19.31 -10.63 -2.74
C ARG A 25 20.35 -11.73 -2.65
N GLU A 26 21.32 -11.60 -1.75
CA GLU A 26 22.44 -12.52 -1.64
C GLU A 26 22.21 -13.53 -0.51
N VAL A 27 22.37 -14.82 -0.81
CA VAL A 27 22.56 -15.85 0.21
C VAL A 27 23.85 -15.49 0.96
N PRO A 28 23.86 -15.45 2.30
CA PRO A 28 25.06 -15.08 3.04
C PRO A 28 26.22 -15.98 2.60
N PRO A 29 27.38 -15.41 2.22
CA PRO A 29 28.48 -16.21 1.71
C PRO A 29 28.94 -17.18 2.78
N VAL A 30 28.84 -18.48 2.49
CA VAL A 30 29.45 -19.53 3.31
C VAL A 30 30.96 -19.48 3.09
N GLY A 31 31.66 -18.79 3.98
CA GLY A 31 33.09 -19.00 4.22
C GLY A 31 34.05 -17.99 3.59
N ARG A 32 34.70 -17.19 4.45
CA ARG A 32 36.14 -17.25 4.75
C ARG A 32 36.47 -16.15 5.77
N ALA A 33 36.14 -16.40 7.04
CA ALA A 33 36.64 -15.61 8.15
C ALA A 33 38.06 -16.10 8.49
N GLY A 34 39.08 -15.52 7.89
CA GLY A 34 40.45 -15.94 8.17
C GLY A 34 41.48 -15.25 7.30
N GLN A 35 41.66 -13.95 7.52
CA GLN A 35 42.87 -13.19 7.16
C GLN A 35 42.73 -11.74 7.67
N THR A 36 42.82 -11.58 8.99
CA THR A 36 43.06 -10.26 9.59
C THR A 36 44.40 -10.34 10.32
N LEU A 37 45.37 -9.61 9.79
CA LEU A 37 46.72 -9.47 10.34
C LEU A 37 46.62 -8.97 11.79
N LEU A 38 47.13 -9.75 12.74
CA LEU A 38 47.15 -9.41 14.16
C LEU A 38 48.37 -8.54 14.45
N SER A 39 48.16 -7.25 14.73
CA SER A 39 49.14 -6.45 15.48
C SER A 39 49.07 -6.83 16.96
N PRO A 40 50.19 -7.20 17.61
CA PRO A 40 50.17 -7.61 19.01
C PRO A 40 50.09 -6.36 19.90
N GLY A 41 48.95 -6.14 20.57
CA GLY A 41 48.86 -5.14 21.64
C GLY A 41 47.53 -4.43 21.85
N ALA A 42 46.56 -4.55 20.95
CA ALA A 42 45.21 -4.02 21.20
C ALA A 42 44.38 -5.03 22.00
N ASP A 43 43.50 -4.56 22.88
CA ASP A 43 42.46 -5.36 23.55
C ASP A 43 41.45 -5.88 22.50
N THR A 44 41.91 -6.85 21.73
CA THR A 44 41.17 -7.53 20.66
C THR A 44 40.12 -8.47 21.23
N ALA A 45 40.24 -8.78 22.52
CA ALA A 45 39.20 -9.27 23.43
C ALA A 45 37.90 -8.48 23.22
N GLY A 46 37.84 -7.35 23.92
CA GLY A 46 36.64 -6.52 24.00
C GLY A 46 36.05 -6.11 22.65
N ALA A 47 36.91 -5.82 21.66
CA ALA A 47 36.45 -5.47 20.31
C ALA A 47 35.69 -6.61 19.61
N ARG A 48 36.10 -7.87 19.82
CA ARG A 48 35.43 -9.04 19.25
C ARG A 48 34.08 -9.26 19.91
N GLU A 49 34.00 -9.14 21.23
CA GLU A 49 32.72 -9.27 21.95
C GLU A 49 31.73 -8.17 21.54
N CYS A 50 32.20 -6.92 21.39
CA CYS A 50 31.37 -5.82 20.89
C CYS A 50 30.81 -6.09 19.49
N VAL A 51 31.63 -6.62 18.57
CA VAL A 51 31.17 -6.95 17.21
C VAL A 51 30.15 -8.10 17.22
N LEU A 52 30.34 -9.11 18.06
CA LEU A 52 29.37 -10.20 18.22
C LEU A 52 28.03 -9.68 18.77
N TRP A 53 28.07 -8.79 19.75
CA TRP A 53 26.87 -8.16 20.30
C TRP A 53 26.12 -7.33 19.25
N ILE A 54 26.83 -6.54 18.44
CA ILE A 54 26.22 -5.78 17.34
C ILE A 54 25.54 -6.72 16.33
N TRP A 55 26.17 -7.84 15.98
CA TRP A 55 25.57 -8.80 15.07
C TRP A 55 24.30 -9.43 15.61
N GLU A 56 24.27 -9.78 16.89
CA GLU A 56 23.07 -10.32 17.55
C GLU A 56 21.93 -9.29 17.54
N GLU A 57 22.23 -8.03 17.82
CA GLU A 57 21.22 -6.96 17.82
C GLU A 57 20.68 -6.68 16.41
N LEU A 58 21.55 -6.70 15.39
CA LEU A 58 21.14 -6.60 13.99
C LEU A 58 20.27 -7.78 13.55
N GLU A 59 20.55 -8.99 14.04
CA GLU A 59 19.72 -10.16 13.75
C GLU A 59 18.34 -10.06 14.42
N ARG A 60 18.29 -9.59 15.67
CA ARG A 60 17.02 -9.30 16.37
C ARG A 60 16.19 -8.26 15.64
N LEU A 61 16.82 -7.16 15.22
CA LEU A 61 16.14 -6.12 14.46
C LEU A 61 15.61 -6.66 13.12
N ARG A 62 16.41 -7.45 12.40
CA ARG A 62 15.98 -8.12 11.17
C ARG A 62 14.78 -9.03 11.40
N GLN A 63 14.74 -9.75 12.53
CA GLN A 63 13.60 -10.61 12.87
C GLN A 63 12.32 -9.80 13.11
N VAL A 64 12.42 -8.66 13.80
CA VAL A 64 11.30 -7.73 14.00
C VAL A 64 10.82 -7.16 12.67
N ASP A 65 11.73 -6.75 11.79
CA ASP A 65 11.38 -6.24 10.45
C ASP A 65 10.62 -7.28 9.62
N LEU A 66 11.03 -8.55 9.69
CA LEU A 66 10.34 -9.65 9.01
C LEU A 66 8.94 -9.90 9.59
N GLN A 67 8.76 -9.78 10.91
CA GLN A 67 7.44 -9.89 11.53
C GLN A 67 6.53 -8.74 11.12
N LEU A 68 7.02 -7.50 11.17
CA LEU A 68 6.27 -6.33 10.75
C LEU A 68 5.87 -6.42 9.27
N LEU A 69 6.79 -6.87 8.42
CA LEU A 69 6.51 -7.12 7.00
C LEU A 69 5.36 -8.14 6.83
N GLY A 70 5.38 -9.23 7.59
CA GLY A 70 4.31 -10.22 7.57
C GLY A 70 2.95 -9.65 8.01
N GLN A 71 2.94 -8.80 9.04
CA GLN A 71 1.72 -8.13 9.50
C GLN A 71 1.17 -7.16 8.45
N LEU A 72 2.04 -6.36 7.83
CA LEU A 72 1.64 -5.43 6.76
C LEU A 72 1.11 -6.17 5.54
N CYS A 73 1.71 -7.31 5.16
CA CYS A 73 1.19 -8.15 4.08
C CYS A 73 -0.21 -8.69 4.41
N SER A 74 -0.41 -9.18 5.64
CA SER A 74 -1.72 -9.72 6.06
C SER A 74 -2.81 -8.65 6.04
N LEU A 75 -2.51 -7.48 6.61
CA LEU A 75 -3.41 -6.32 6.57
C LEU A 75 -3.71 -5.88 5.13
N GLY A 76 -2.70 -5.88 4.25
CA GLY A 76 -2.88 -5.55 2.84
C GLY A 76 -3.85 -6.49 2.12
N LEU A 77 -3.79 -7.79 2.43
CA LEU A 77 -4.72 -8.79 1.88
C LEU A 77 -6.14 -8.58 2.42
N GLU A 78 -6.30 -8.32 3.73
CA GLU A 78 -7.60 -8.03 4.34
C GLU A 78 -8.23 -6.76 3.75
N MET A 79 -7.45 -5.69 3.58
CA MET A 79 -7.92 -4.47 2.93
C MET A 79 -8.28 -4.68 1.46
N GLY A 80 -7.56 -5.56 0.76
CA GLY A 80 -7.88 -5.96 -0.61
C GLY A 80 -9.24 -6.65 -0.68
N ALA A 81 -9.46 -7.66 0.15
CA ALA A 81 -10.73 -8.38 0.24
C ALA A 81 -11.90 -7.44 0.58
N LEU A 82 -11.72 -6.54 1.54
CA LEU A 82 -12.76 -5.57 1.90
C LEU A 82 -13.09 -4.60 0.75
N ARG A 83 -12.10 -4.19 -0.05
CA ARG A 83 -12.33 -3.35 -1.24
C ARG A 83 -13.13 -4.10 -2.31
N GLU A 84 -12.84 -5.38 -2.51
CA GLU A 84 -13.59 -6.23 -3.44
C GLU A 84 -15.04 -6.41 -2.95
N GLU A 85 -15.24 -6.68 -1.66
CA GLU A 85 -16.57 -6.80 -1.04
C GLU A 85 -17.39 -5.50 -1.17
N LEU A 86 -16.77 -4.35 -0.89
CA LEU A 86 -17.40 -3.05 -1.06
C LEU A 86 -17.74 -2.76 -2.53
N PHE A 87 -16.86 -3.15 -3.47
CA PHE A 87 -17.14 -2.99 -4.89
C PHE A 87 -18.35 -3.83 -5.33
N THR A 88 -18.42 -5.09 -4.90
CA THR A 88 -19.59 -5.94 -5.17
C THR A 88 -20.88 -5.39 -4.55
N PHE A 89 -20.82 -4.86 -3.33
CA PHE A 89 -21.99 -4.25 -2.70
C PHE A 89 -22.50 -3.04 -3.48
N LEU A 90 -21.60 -2.15 -3.93
CA LEU A 90 -21.98 -0.97 -4.71
C LEU A 90 -22.50 -1.32 -6.10
N GLU A 91 -21.94 -2.35 -6.75
CA GLU A 91 -22.45 -2.84 -8.03
C GLU A 91 -23.86 -3.42 -7.85
N GLU A 92 -24.09 -4.22 -6.80
CA GLU A 92 -25.42 -4.76 -6.48
C GLU A 92 -26.42 -3.65 -6.12
N GLU A 93 -26.01 -2.66 -5.31
CA GLU A 93 -26.84 -1.49 -4.97
C GLU A 93 -27.22 -0.68 -6.22
N SER A 94 -26.29 -0.47 -7.16
CA SER A 94 -26.60 0.22 -8.42
C SER A 94 -27.61 -0.52 -9.29
N LEU A 95 -27.56 -1.85 -9.33
CA LEU A 95 -28.53 -2.65 -10.08
C LEU A 95 -29.92 -2.60 -9.45
N ILE A 96 -30.00 -2.52 -8.12
CA ILE A 96 -31.27 -2.37 -7.39
C ILE A 96 -31.86 -0.97 -7.66
N GLU A 97 -31.05 0.08 -7.64
CA GLU A 97 -31.50 1.43 -8.00
C GLU A 97 -32.01 1.51 -9.44
N GLU A 98 -31.33 0.87 -10.40
CA GLU A 98 -31.79 0.79 -11.79
C GLU A 98 -33.10 -0.01 -11.95
N GLU A 99 -33.27 -1.13 -11.23
CA GLU A 99 -34.51 -1.91 -11.25
C GLU A 99 -35.68 -1.17 -10.58
N GLU A 100 -35.45 -0.43 -9.49
CA GLU A 100 -36.47 0.41 -8.85
C GLU A 100 -36.89 1.60 -9.73
N GLU A 101 -35.97 2.20 -10.50
CA GLU A 101 -36.31 3.24 -11.49
C GLU A 101 -37.13 2.68 -12.67
N GLU A 102 -36.88 1.44 -13.11
CA GLU A 102 -37.67 0.80 -14.18
C GLU A 102 -39.08 0.35 -13.71
N GLU A 103 -39.26 0.01 -12.42
CA GLU A 103 -40.57 -0.39 -11.88
C GLU A 103 -41.51 0.80 -11.60
N GLU A 104 -40.98 2.03 -11.50
CA GLU A 104 -41.77 3.27 -11.33
C GLU A 104 -42.38 3.82 -12.64
N GLU A 105 -42.09 3.23 -13.81
CA GLU A 105 -42.73 3.60 -15.08
C GLU A 105 -43.69 2.48 -15.56
N PRO A 106 -44.99 2.54 -15.19
CA PRO A 106 -45.95 3.02 -16.18
C PRO A 106 -47.24 3.65 -15.59
N GLU A 107 -47.55 4.90 -15.96
CA GLU A 107 -48.88 5.33 -16.46
C GLU A 107 -48.95 6.86 -16.64
N GLY A 108 -49.16 7.33 -17.88
CA GLY A 108 -49.64 8.70 -18.08
C GLY A 108 -49.42 9.30 -19.47
N LYS A 109 -50.39 9.14 -20.36
CA LYS A 109 -50.41 9.72 -21.71
C LYS A 109 -50.41 11.26 -21.71
N GLN A 110 -49.61 11.83 -22.62
CA GLN A 110 -49.83 13.04 -23.43
C GLN A 110 -50.39 14.31 -22.76
N GLU A 111 -49.59 15.38 -22.70
CA GLU A 111 -50.07 16.69 -23.13
C GLU A 111 -48.93 17.58 -23.68
N GLU A 112 -49.23 18.20 -24.81
CA GLU A 112 -48.40 19.01 -25.68
C GLU A 112 -48.30 20.45 -25.13
N GLY A 113 -47.08 20.97 -24.96
CA GLY A 113 -46.87 22.33 -24.44
C GLY A 113 -45.54 22.93 -24.86
N HIS A 114 -45.56 23.68 -25.96
CA HIS A 114 -44.46 24.52 -26.46
C HIS A 114 -43.88 25.50 -25.42
N LEU A 115 -42.58 25.81 -25.57
CA LEU A 115 -41.82 27.08 -25.33
C LEU A 115 -40.45 26.70 -24.72
N GLY A 116 -39.32 26.79 -25.42
CA GLY A 116 -38.69 28.04 -25.85
C GLY A 116 -37.31 28.13 -25.18
N ALA A 117 -36.25 28.16 -25.98
CA ALA A 117 -34.85 28.03 -25.59
C ALA A 117 -34.35 29.01 -24.51
N PHE A 118 -33.49 28.54 -23.60
CA PHE A 118 -32.46 29.37 -22.96
C PHE A 118 -31.13 28.60 -22.78
N GLY A 119 -30.19 28.93 -23.69
CA GLY A 119 -28.75 29.14 -23.46
C GLY A 119 -27.92 28.13 -22.67
N SER A 120 -27.00 27.46 -23.38
CA SER A 120 -25.73 26.96 -22.82
C SER A 120 -24.89 28.08 -22.20
N ALA A 121 -24.00 27.68 -21.27
CA ALA A 121 -22.93 28.42 -20.57
C ALA A 121 -23.38 29.03 -19.23
N LEU A 122 -22.65 28.95 -18.11
CA LEU A 122 -21.20 29.04 -17.93
C LEU A 122 -20.88 28.83 -16.42
N HIS A 123 -19.73 28.22 -16.10
CA HIS A 123 -18.98 28.28 -14.82
C HIS A 123 -19.57 27.70 -13.52
N HIS A 124 -19.11 26.47 -13.18
CA HIS A 124 -18.95 26.04 -11.79
C HIS A 124 -17.72 26.72 -11.18
N GLN A 125 -17.92 27.83 -10.48
CA GLN A 125 -16.90 28.45 -9.63
C GLN A 125 -16.96 27.80 -8.23
N PRO A 126 -15.86 27.22 -7.71
CA PRO A 126 -15.83 26.72 -6.33
C PRO A 126 -15.87 27.89 -5.33
N PRO A 127 -16.43 27.70 -4.13
CA PRO A 127 -16.62 28.77 -3.16
C PRO A 127 -15.29 29.26 -2.60
N ASP A 128 -15.10 30.58 -2.63
CA ASP A 128 -13.94 31.27 -2.08
C ASP A 128 -14.09 31.35 -0.55
N PHE A 129 -13.47 30.42 0.19
CA PHE A 129 -13.35 30.54 1.64
C PHE A 129 -12.13 31.41 1.98
N GLU A 130 -12.40 32.66 2.37
CA GLU A 130 -11.40 33.60 2.89
C GLU A 130 -10.89 33.12 4.27
N MET A 131 -9.62 32.73 4.35
CA MET A 131 -8.94 32.40 5.60
C MET A 131 -8.29 33.67 6.16
N THR A 132 -8.91 34.30 7.15
CA THR A 132 -8.28 35.38 7.93
C THR A 132 -7.26 34.76 8.90
N ILE A 133 -6.03 35.30 8.91
CA ILE A 133 -4.92 34.91 9.79
C ILE A 133 -4.96 35.69 11.10
#